data_AF-A0A931VW61-F1
#
_entry.id   AF-A0A931VW61-F1
#
_cell.length_a   1.000
_cell.length_b   1.000
_cell.length_c   1.000
_cell.angle_alpha   90.00
_cell.angle_beta   90.00
_cell.angle_gamma   90.00
#
_symmetry.space_group_name_H-M   'P 1'
#
loop_
_entity.id
_entity.type
_entity.pdbx_description
1 polymer ?
#
loop_
_entity_poly.entity_id
_entity_poly.type
_entity_poly.pdbx_seq_one_letter_code
_entity_poly.pdbx_strand_id
1 'polypeptide(L)'
;MNIHLILRVMTQQVTDKKEAIYEAAIKLLNERGFHSTPMSLIAKEANVAAGTIYLYFKNKEEMLNKLYLEIKEKYSNSLMRGYLETMPVRDAFELVWRNSLDFKLKRGAEFGVMEQFKNSPFIKKATTEEGLKIFSPVIKLVERAKREKIIKDYPDSIFHALFFAPVGELVKTHTIQRTEFTEEEKKLAFQGCWDAVKN
;
A
#
# COMPACT_ATOMS: atom_id res chain seq x y z
N MET A 1 31.41 10.76 -25.52
CA MET A 1 30.40 10.73 -24.44
C MET A 1 29.29 9.76 -24.86
N ASN A 2 29.04 8.69 -24.10
CA ASN A 2 28.24 7.54 -24.55
C ASN A 2 26.73 7.80 -24.34
N ILE A 3 25.93 7.79 -25.40
CA ILE A 3 24.48 8.13 -25.37
C ILE A 3 23.71 7.27 -24.35
N HIS A 4 24.09 6.01 -24.18
CA HIS A 4 23.49 5.11 -23.19
C HIS A 4 23.73 5.56 -21.74
N LEU A 5 24.87 6.19 -21.45
CA LEU A 5 25.16 6.72 -20.11
C LEU A 5 24.33 7.97 -19.81
N ILE A 6 24.13 8.84 -20.82
CA ILE A 6 23.29 10.04 -20.69
C ILE A 6 21.83 9.65 -20.48
N LEU A 7 21.29 8.73 -21.30
CA LEU A 7 19.93 8.24 -21.15
C LEU A 7 19.70 7.65 -19.76
N ARG A 8 20.63 6.85 -19.25
CA ARG A 8 20.56 6.27 -17.90
C ARG A 8 20.55 7.33 -16.79
N VAL A 9 21.42 8.34 -16.88
CA VAL A 9 21.48 9.44 -15.91
C VAL A 9 20.20 10.28 -15.95
N MET A 10 19.69 10.58 -17.15
CA MET A 10 18.43 11.31 -17.31
C MET A 10 17.23 10.53 -16.77
N THR A 11 17.14 9.23 -17.04
CA THR A 11 16.08 8.39 -16.48
C THR A 11 16.16 8.31 -14.95
N GLN A 12 17.37 8.23 -14.39
CA GLN A 12 17.55 8.20 -12.94
C GLN A 12 17.09 9.53 -12.30
N GLN A 13 17.52 10.67 -12.85
CA GLN A 13 17.08 11.98 -12.35
C GLN A 13 15.57 12.21 -12.45
N VAL A 14 14.93 11.62 -13.45
CA VAL A 14 13.47 11.66 -13.60
C VAL A 14 12.79 10.81 -12.51
N THR A 15 13.29 9.61 -12.27
CA THR A 15 12.79 8.74 -11.18
C THR A 15 12.93 9.41 -9.81
N ASP A 16 14.11 9.97 -9.50
CA ASP A 16 14.39 10.60 -8.21
C ASP A 16 13.44 11.79 -7.95
N LYS A 17 13.12 12.58 -8.98
CA LYS A 17 12.19 13.72 -8.86
C LYS A 17 10.74 13.26 -8.69
N LYS A 18 10.31 12.22 -9.41
CA LYS A 18 8.97 11.64 -9.24
C LYS A 18 8.80 11.12 -7.81
N GLU A 19 9.80 10.43 -7.29
CA GLU A 19 9.79 9.92 -5.92
C GLU A 19 9.75 11.05 -4.89
N ALA A 20 10.59 12.08 -5.03
CA ALA A 20 10.55 13.27 -4.17
C ALA A 20 9.18 13.96 -4.18
N ILE A 21 8.52 14.05 -5.33
CA ILE A 21 7.16 14.61 -5.44
C ILE A 21 6.15 13.73 -4.69
N TYR A 22 6.26 12.41 -4.78
CA TYR A 22 5.39 11.50 -4.04
C TYR A 22 5.61 11.56 -2.54
N GLU A 23 6.85 11.59 -2.07
CA GLU A 23 7.16 11.73 -0.64
C GLU A 23 6.60 13.02 -0.06
N ALA A 24 6.82 14.14 -0.77
CA ALA A 24 6.23 15.43 -0.42
C ALA A 24 4.70 15.40 -0.39
N ALA A 25 4.07 14.77 -1.40
CA ALA A 25 2.63 14.61 -1.43
C ALA A 25 2.12 13.78 -0.25
N ILE A 26 2.75 12.63 0.04
CA ILE A 26 2.36 11.76 1.16
C ILE A 26 2.42 12.52 2.49
N LYS A 27 3.50 13.26 2.72
CA LYS A 27 3.66 14.09 3.91
C LYS A 27 2.54 15.13 4.03
N LEU A 28 2.36 15.96 3.01
CA LEU A 28 1.38 17.05 3.04
C LEU A 28 -0.06 16.54 3.13
N LEU A 29 -0.38 15.42 2.50
CA LEU A 29 -1.71 14.80 2.57
C LEU A 29 -2.03 14.31 3.99
N ASN A 30 -1.06 13.71 4.69
CA ASN A 30 -1.27 13.34 6.10
C ASN A 30 -1.40 14.54 7.03
N GLU A 31 -0.67 15.64 6.75
CA GLU A 31 -0.70 16.84 7.59
C GLU A 31 -1.95 17.71 7.37
N ARG A 32 -2.44 17.80 6.12
CA ARG A 32 -3.40 18.85 5.71
C ARG A 32 -4.62 18.32 4.95
N GLY A 33 -4.63 17.03 4.60
CA GLY A 33 -5.64 16.41 3.76
C GLY A 33 -5.55 16.82 2.28
N PHE A 34 -6.44 16.27 1.47
CA PHE A 34 -6.41 16.48 0.01
C PHE A 34 -6.66 17.93 -0.36
N HIS A 35 -7.74 18.57 0.10
CA HIS A 35 -8.13 19.90 -0.41
C HIS A 35 -7.07 20.99 -0.16
N SER A 36 -6.45 20.99 1.02
CA SER A 36 -5.46 22.00 1.45
C SER A 36 -4.04 21.78 0.91
N THR A 37 -3.88 20.91 -0.09
CA THR A 37 -2.58 20.52 -0.65
C THR A 37 -2.50 20.80 -2.16
N PRO A 38 -2.23 22.04 -2.61
CA PRO A 38 -2.12 22.38 -4.03
C PRO A 38 -0.79 21.89 -4.64
N MET A 39 -0.74 21.74 -5.98
CA MET A 39 0.46 21.30 -6.72
C MET A 39 1.70 22.15 -6.42
N SER A 40 1.53 23.47 -6.25
CA SER A 40 2.61 24.40 -5.92
C SER A 40 3.23 24.13 -4.55
N LEU A 41 2.41 23.74 -3.57
CA LEU A 41 2.88 23.39 -2.23
C LEU A 41 3.67 22.08 -2.27
N ILE A 42 3.19 21.08 -3.04
CA ILE A 42 3.91 19.81 -3.22
C ILE A 42 5.24 20.05 -3.93
N ALA A 43 5.28 20.87 -4.98
CA ALA A 43 6.52 21.20 -5.68
C ALA A 43 7.54 21.86 -4.76
N LYS A 44 7.09 22.80 -3.92
CA LYS A 44 7.93 23.46 -2.92
C LYS A 44 8.50 22.46 -1.90
N GLU A 45 7.64 21.59 -1.36
CA GLU A 45 8.05 20.58 -0.38
C GLU A 45 9.01 19.54 -0.98
N ALA A 46 8.80 19.15 -2.24
CA ALA A 46 9.69 18.25 -2.98
C ALA A 46 10.99 18.91 -3.48
N ASN A 47 11.21 20.20 -3.18
CA ASN A 47 12.34 20.99 -3.67
C ASN A 47 12.49 20.94 -5.20
N VAL A 48 11.38 20.99 -5.93
CA VAL A 48 11.35 21.08 -7.40
C VAL A 48 10.71 22.39 -7.85
N ALA A 49 11.17 22.94 -8.97
CA ALA A 49 10.54 24.13 -9.55
C ALA A 49 9.06 23.87 -9.88
N ALA A 50 8.22 24.90 -9.76
CA ALA A 50 6.78 24.78 -9.98
C ALA A 50 6.41 24.31 -11.40
N GLY A 51 7.23 24.62 -12.42
CA GLY A 51 7.04 24.07 -13.77
C GLY A 51 7.42 22.59 -13.87
N THR A 52 8.39 22.13 -13.08
CA THR A 52 8.92 20.76 -13.13
C THR A 52 7.86 19.74 -12.75
N ILE A 53 7.04 19.99 -11.72
CA ILE A 53 6.01 19.03 -11.30
C ILE A 53 5.00 18.74 -12.44
N TYR A 54 4.71 19.74 -13.29
CA TYR A 54 3.80 19.58 -14.42
C TYR A 54 4.39 18.80 -15.61
N LEU A 55 5.71 18.58 -15.62
CA LEU A 55 6.34 17.64 -16.55
C LEU A 55 6.04 16.18 -16.19
N TYR A 56 5.73 15.90 -14.91
CA TYR A 56 5.42 14.55 -14.42
C TYR A 56 3.92 14.28 -14.33
N PHE A 57 3.14 15.31 -13.98
CA PHE A 57 1.72 15.20 -13.69
C PHE A 57 0.97 16.40 -14.27
N LYS A 58 0.02 16.18 -15.17
CA LYS A 58 -0.73 17.28 -15.82
C LYS A 58 -1.53 18.09 -14.80
N ASN A 59 -2.01 17.45 -13.76
CA ASN A 59 -2.75 18.07 -12.66
C ASN A 59 -2.69 17.21 -11.39
N LYS A 60 -3.28 17.74 -10.32
CA LYS A 60 -3.35 17.08 -9.01
C LYS A 60 -4.10 15.76 -9.04
N GLU A 61 -5.21 15.68 -9.78
CA GLU A 61 -6.00 14.45 -9.88
C GLU A 61 -5.17 13.32 -10.50
N GLU A 62 -4.47 13.59 -11.61
CA GLU A 62 -3.57 12.62 -12.23
C GLU A 62 -2.47 12.18 -11.26
N MET A 63 -1.84 13.11 -10.55
CA MET A 63 -0.80 12.78 -9.58
C MET A 63 -1.34 11.87 -8.47
N LEU A 64 -2.50 12.20 -7.89
CA LEU A 64 -3.10 11.42 -6.81
C LEU A 64 -3.49 10.01 -7.27
N ASN A 65 -4.03 9.86 -8.48
CA ASN A 65 -4.36 8.54 -9.03
C ASN A 65 -3.10 7.70 -9.28
N LYS A 66 -2.02 8.29 -9.81
CA LYS A 66 -0.75 7.58 -9.98
C LYS A 66 -0.09 7.23 -8.64
N LEU A 67 -0.14 8.14 -7.66
CA LEU A 67 0.35 7.89 -6.30
C LEU A 67 -0.42 6.75 -5.62
N TYR A 68 -1.75 6.72 -5.78
CA TYR A 68 -2.59 5.65 -5.27
C TYR A 68 -2.18 4.27 -5.79
N LEU A 69 -1.96 4.15 -7.10
CA LEU A 69 -1.50 2.90 -7.71
C LEU A 69 -0.10 2.52 -7.23
N GLU A 70 0.83 3.48 -7.20
CA GLU A 70 2.20 3.28 -6.72
C GLU A 70 2.24 2.72 -5.28
N ILE A 71 1.46 3.30 -4.37
CA ILE A 71 1.38 2.82 -2.99
C ILE A 71 0.82 1.41 -2.94
N LYS A 72 -0.21 1.10 -3.74
CA LYS A 72 -0.80 -0.24 -3.82
C LYS A 72 0.16 -1.28 -4.38
N GLU A 73 0.92 -0.95 -5.42
CA GLU A 73 1.95 -1.84 -5.98
C GLU A 73 3.01 -2.15 -4.94
N LYS A 74 3.53 -1.12 -4.27
CA LYS A 74 4.49 -1.26 -3.16
C LYS A 74 3.93 -2.13 -2.03
N TYR A 75 2.65 -1.95 -1.69
CA TYR A 75 1.99 -2.76 -0.67
C TYR A 75 1.83 -4.21 -1.09
N SER A 76 1.29 -4.49 -2.29
CA SER A 76 1.11 -5.85 -2.81
C SER A 76 2.44 -6.60 -2.93
N ASN A 77 3.49 -5.94 -3.45
CA ASN A 77 4.84 -6.51 -3.51
C ASN A 77 5.39 -6.84 -2.11
N SER A 78 5.11 -5.98 -1.12
CA SER A 78 5.52 -6.24 0.26
C SER A 78 4.78 -7.41 0.86
N LEU A 79 3.46 -7.52 0.64
CA LEU A 79 2.63 -8.64 1.09
C LEU A 79 3.19 -9.99 0.61
N MET A 80 3.56 -10.06 -0.67
CA MET A 80 4.02 -11.29 -1.33
C MET A 80 5.53 -11.54 -1.18
N ARG A 81 6.25 -10.71 -0.43
CA ARG A 81 7.70 -10.87 -0.23
C ARG A 81 8.00 -12.21 0.44
N GLY A 82 8.77 -13.06 -0.25
CA GLY A 82 9.16 -14.39 0.22
C GLY A 82 8.08 -15.46 0.05
N TYR A 83 6.92 -15.14 -0.53
CA TYR A 83 5.88 -16.12 -0.82
C TYR A 83 6.34 -17.08 -1.91
N LEU A 84 6.13 -18.38 -1.68
CA LEU A 84 6.30 -19.43 -2.68
C LEU A 84 5.00 -20.22 -2.81
N GLU A 85 4.62 -20.55 -4.04
CA GLU A 85 3.38 -21.29 -4.31
C GLU A 85 3.38 -22.70 -3.69
N THR A 86 4.54 -23.26 -3.37
CA THR A 86 4.65 -24.58 -2.73
C THR A 86 4.47 -24.54 -1.21
N MET A 87 4.37 -23.36 -0.59
CA MET A 87 4.20 -23.26 0.87
C MET A 87 2.85 -23.83 1.32
N PRO A 88 2.80 -24.49 2.50
CA PRO A 88 1.55 -24.77 3.17
C PRO A 88 0.70 -23.50 3.28
N VAL A 89 -0.60 -23.60 3.01
CA VAL A 89 -1.49 -22.44 2.96
C VAL A 89 -1.44 -21.62 4.24
N ARG A 90 -1.51 -22.26 5.42
CA ARG A 90 -1.43 -21.54 6.71
C ARG A 90 -0.15 -20.69 6.81
N ASP A 91 0.99 -21.26 6.45
CA ASP A 91 2.29 -20.57 6.55
C ASP A 91 2.39 -19.41 5.55
N ALA A 92 1.84 -19.59 4.34
CA ALA A 92 1.73 -18.51 3.37
C ALA A 92 0.85 -17.36 3.89
N PHE A 93 -0.29 -17.66 4.53
CA PHE A 93 -1.16 -16.66 5.14
C PHE A 93 -0.48 -15.97 6.32
N GLU A 94 0.25 -16.69 7.16
CA GLU A 94 1.02 -16.10 8.27
C GLU A 94 2.10 -15.15 7.74
N LEU A 95 2.85 -15.56 6.71
CA LEU A 95 3.85 -14.72 6.06
C LEU A 95 3.23 -13.44 5.49
N VAL A 96 2.17 -13.56 4.68
CA VAL A 96 1.49 -12.42 4.06
C VAL A 96 0.88 -11.49 5.12
N TRP A 97 0.32 -12.04 6.20
CA TRP A 97 -0.21 -11.27 7.32
C TRP A 97 0.90 -10.50 8.05
N ARG A 98 2.04 -11.14 8.33
CA ARG A 98 3.20 -10.48 8.96
C ARG A 98 3.80 -9.41 8.07
N ASN A 99 3.91 -9.66 6.76
CA ASN A 99 4.34 -8.66 5.79
C ASN A 99 3.38 -7.46 5.73
N SER A 100 2.07 -7.70 5.87
CA SER A 100 1.04 -6.65 5.96
C SER A 100 1.26 -5.75 7.17
N LEU A 101 1.51 -6.35 8.33
CA LEU A 101 1.81 -5.64 9.57
C LEU A 101 3.12 -4.84 9.44
N ASP A 102 4.19 -5.48 8.95
CA ASP A 102 5.51 -4.86 8.75
C ASP A 102 5.44 -3.62 7.84
N PHE A 103 4.73 -3.73 6.72
CA PHE A 103 4.51 -2.61 5.81
C PHE A 103 3.81 -1.45 6.54
N LYS A 104 2.71 -1.72 7.24
CA LYS A 104 1.92 -0.67 7.90
C LYS A 104 2.69 0.00 9.04
N LEU A 105 3.54 -0.73 9.76
CA LEU A 105 4.39 -0.18 10.81
C LEU A 105 5.54 0.68 10.24
N LYS A 106 6.28 0.16 9.25
CA LYS A 106 7.44 0.85 8.68
C LYS A 106 7.06 1.98 7.72
N ARG A 107 5.89 1.87 7.10
CA ARG A 107 5.39 2.77 6.04
C ARG A 107 4.06 3.41 6.44
N GLY A 108 3.97 3.81 7.72
CA GLY A 108 2.75 4.36 8.32
C GLY A 108 2.19 5.57 7.58
N ALA A 109 3.06 6.45 7.04
CA ALA A 109 2.63 7.61 6.26
C ALA A 109 1.91 7.20 4.95
N GLU A 110 2.41 6.19 4.24
CA GLU A 110 1.77 5.68 3.03
C GLU A 110 0.48 4.92 3.35
N PHE A 111 0.48 4.15 4.45
CA PHE A 111 -0.74 3.51 4.94
C PHE A 111 -1.83 4.54 5.30
N GLY A 112 -1.47 5.63 5.98
CA GLY A 112 -2.37 6.72 6.32
C GLY A 112 -3.01 7.36 5.09
N VAL A 113 -2.22 7.66 4.07
CA VAL A 113 -2.74 8.21 2.80
C VAL A 113 -3.63 7.21 2.07
N MET A 114 -3.25 5.92 2.05
CA MET A 114 -4.06 4.86 1.44
C MET A 114 -5.45 4.74 2.08
N GLU A 115 -5.55 4.88 3.40
CA GLU A 115 -6.83 4.87 4.11
C GLU A 115 -7.68 6.10 3.75
N GLN A 116 -7.06 7.27 3.66
CA GLN A 116 -7.74 8.51 3.27
C GLN A 116 -8.28 8.46 1.83
N PHE A 117 -7.58 7.79 0.91
CA PHE A 117 -8.02 7.66 -0.49
C PHE A 117 -9.37 6.96 -0.64
N LYS A 118 -9.72 6.02 0.25
CA LYS A 118 -10.99 5.28 0.18
C LYS A 118 -12.22 6.18 0.21
N ASN A 119 -12.12 7.35 0.86
CA ASN A 119 -13.22 8.29 1.03
C ASN A 119 -13.04 9.58 0.20
N SER A 120 -12.12 9.55 -0.78
CA SER A 120 -11.70 10.75 -1.52
C SER A 120 -12.40 10.85 -2.88
N PRO A 121 -12.94 12.02 -3.26
CA PRO A 121 -13.54 12.22 -4.59
C PRO A 121 -12.49 12.30 -5.72
N PHE A 122 -11.19 12.34 -5.38
CA PHE A 122 -10.11 12.52 -6.35
C PHE A 122 -9.68 11.21 -7.04
N ILE A 123 -10.09 10.04 -6.53
CA ILE A 123 -9.73 8.75 -7.12
C ILE A 123 -10.80 8.30 -8.10
N LYS A 124 -10.39 8.04 -9.35
CA LYS A 124 -11.29 7.60 -10.41
C LYS A 124 -11.72 6.17 -10.20
N LYS A 125 -12.95 5.85 -10.61
CA LYS A 125 -13.46 4.47 -10.61
C LYS A 125 -12.52 3.49 -11.33
N ALA A 126 -12.04 3.86 -12.52
CA ALA A 126 -11.09 3.05 -13.29
C ALA A 126 -9.79 2.78 -12.51
N THR A 127 -9.27 3.78 -11.80
CA THR A 127 -8.07 3.65 -10.97
C THR A 127 -8.32 2.76 -9.75
N THR A 128 -9.51 2.82 -9.15
CA THR A 128 -9.90 1.89 -8.08
C THR A 128 -9.95 0.45 -8.60
N GLU A 129 -10.53 0.21 -9.78
CA GLU A 129 -10.60 -1.12 -10.41
C GLU A 129 -9.21 -1.66 -10.76
N GLU A 130 -8.33 -0.84 -11.33
CA GLU A 130 -6.93 -1.18 -11.56
C GLU A 130 -6.22 -1.51 -10.24
N GLY A 131 -6.46 -0.69 -9.22
CA GLY A 131 -5.94 -0.91 -7.87
C GLY A 131 -6.42 -2.19 -7.20
N LEU A 132 -7.51 -2.82 -7.65
CA LEU A 132 -7.93 -4.14 -7.16
C LEU A 132 -7.10 -5.25 -7.83
N LYS A 133 -6.81 -5.10 -9.14
CA LYS A 133 -6.03 -6.09 -9.92
C LYS A 133 -4.60 -6.25 -9.39
N ILE A 134 -4.01 -5.20 -8.82
CA ILE A 134 -2.69 -5.23 -8.18
C ILE A 134 -2.60 -6.33 -7.09
N PHE A 135 -3.72 -6.66 -6.42
CA PHE A 135 -3.76 -7.69 -5.39
C PHE A 135 -4.07 -9.09 -5.93
N SER A 136 -4.06 -9.29 -7.26
CA SER A 136 -4.28 -10.61 -7.88
C SER A 136 -3.42 -11.74 -7.29
N PRO A 137 -2.13 -11.54 -6.96
CA PRO A 137 -1.34 -12.59 -6.30
C PRO A 137 -1.91 -13.03 -4.93
N VAL A 138 -2.40 -12.08 -4.12
CA VAL A 138 -3.05 -12.38 -2.83
C VAL A 138 -4.39 -13.07 -3.06
N ILE A 139 -5.17 -12.62 -4.05
CA ILE A 139 -6.45 -13.24 -4.42
C ILE A 139 -6.24 -14.71 -4.83
N LYS A 140 -5.22 -15.00 -5.64
CA LYS A 140 -4.88 -16.38 -6.03
C LYS A 140 -4.54 -17.29 -4.83
N LEU A 141 -3.86 -16.75 -3.81
CA LEU A 141 -3.61 -17.48 -2.56
C LEU A 141 -4.93 -17.79 -1.82
N VAL A 142 -5.86 -16.83 -1.75
CA VAL A 142 -7.19 -17.02 -1.16
C VAL A 142 -8.00 -18.06 -1.95
N GLU A 143 -8.03 -17.96 -3.27
CA GLU A 143 -8.71 -18.92 -4.15
C GLU A 143 -8.15 -20.34 -4.00
N ARG A 144 -6.82 -20.48 -3.90
CA ARG A 144 -6.17 -21.76 -3.61
C ARG A 144 -6.65 -22.33 -2.28
N ALA A 145 -6.64 -21.53 -1.24
CA ALA A 145 -7.05 -21.95 0.10
C ALA A 145 -8.53 -22.35 0.18
N LYS A 146 -9.40 -21.65 -0.55
CA LYS A 146 -10.83 -22.01 -0.70
C LYS A 146 -10.98 -23.35 -1.43
N ARG A 147 -10.28 -23.53 -2.57
CA ARG A 147 -10.30 -24.77 -3.35
C ARG A 147 -9.81 -25.99 -2.56
N GLU A 148 -8.74 -25.80 -1.78
CA GLU A 148 -8.18 -26.82 -0.89
C GLU A 148 -9.00 -27.02 0.39
N LYS A 149 -10.08 -26.26 0.59
CA LYS A 149 -10.96 -26.30 1.77
C LYS A 149 -10.20 -26.09 3.08
N ILE A 150 -9.15 -25.27 3.06
CA ILE A 150 -8.39 -24.89 4.26
C ILE A 150 -9.04 -23.68 4.95
N ILE A 151 -9.72 -22.83 4.18
CA ILE A 151 -10.50 -21.69 4.68
C ILE A 151 -11.96 -21.79 4.22
N LYS A 152 -12.84 -21.11 4.96
CA LYS A 152 -14.26 -20.94 4.65
C LYS A 152 -14.44 -20.19 3.34
N ASP A 153 -15.47 -20.54 2.57
CA ASP A 153 -15.78 -19.90 1.28
C ASP A 153 -16.57 -18.59 1.46
N TYR A 154 -15.94 -17.61 2.12
CA TYR A 154 -16.52 -16.28 2.27
C TYR A 154 -16.38 -15.45 0.99
N PRO A 155 -17.34 -14.56 0.69
CA PRO A 155 -17.11 -13.46 -0.24
C PRO A 155 -15.83 -12.69 0.12
N ASP A 156 -15.07 -12.26 -0.88
CA ASP A 156 -13.73 -11.67 -0.67
C ASP A 156 -13.74 -10.42 0.23
N SER A 157 -14.84 -9.66 0.20
CA SER A 157 -15.04 -8.51 1.10
C SER A 157 -15.14 -8.94 2.57
N ILE A 158 -15.84 -10.03 2.86
CA ILE A 158 -15.98 -10.60 4.21
C ILE A 158 -14.64 -11.20 4.65
N PHE A 159 -13.99 -11.96 3.76
CA PHE A 159 -12.65 -12.49 4.03
C PHE A 159 -11.66 -11.36 4.41
N HIS A 160 -11.61 -10.30 3.60
CA HIS A 160 -10.75 -9.15 3.86
C HIS A 160 -11.08 -8.47 5.19
N ALA A 161 -12.37 -8.29 5.49
CA ALA A 161 -12.82 -7.67 6.74
C ALA A 161 -12.44 -8.49 7.98
N LEU A 162 -12.46 -9.82 7.90
CA LEU A 162 -12.11 -10.69 9.03
C LEU A 162 -10.60 -10.91 9.17
N PHE A 163 -9.87 -10.98 8.06
CA PHE A 163 -8.47 -11.42 8.07
C PHE A 163 -7.45 -10.27 7.99
N PHE A 164 -7.66 -9.30 7.09
CA PHE A 164 -6.66 -8.25 6.81
C PHE A 164 -6.99 -6.89 7.43
N ALA A 165 -8.28 -6.56 7.56
CA ALA A 165 -8.71 -5.30 8.17
C ALA A 165 -8.23 -5.15 9.63
N PRO A 166 -8.26 -6.19 10.49
CA PRO A 166 -7.80 -6.07 11.88
C PRO A 166 -6.35 -5.61 11.99
N VAL A 167 -5.48 -5.97 11.04
CA VAL A 167 -4.07 -5.51 11.02
C VAL A 167 -3.99 -3.98 10.98
N GLY A 168 -4.86 -3.34 10.19
CA GLY A 168 -4.90 -1.88 10.12
C GLY A 168 -5.33 -1.24 11.44
N GLU A 169 -6.28 -1.85 12.13
CA GLU A 169 -6.77 -1.37 13.43
C GLU A 169 -5.73 -1.54 14.52
N LEU A 170 -5.08 -2.70 14.59
CA LEU A 170 -4.02 -2.99 15.55
C LEU A 170 -2.88 -1.97 15.42
N VAL A 171 -2.43 -1.66 14.19
CA VAL A 171 -1.38 -0.67 13.95
C VAL A 171 -1.79 0.72 14.47
N LYS A 172 -3.04 1.13 14.26
CA LYS A 172 -3.56 2.42 14.76
C LYS A 172 -3.52 2.47 16.29
N THR A 173 -3.97 1.41 16.97
CA THR A 173 -3.95 1.32 18.44
C THR A 173 -2.54 1.44 19.01
N HIS A 174 -1.58 0.68 18.51
CA HIS A 174 -0.18 0.76 18.97
C HIS A 174 0.48 2.11 18.65
N THR A 175 0.16 2.71 17.49
CA THR A 175 0.64 4.05 17.14
C THR A 175 0.14 5.11 18.14
N ILE A 176 -1.14 5.04 18.53
CA ILE A 176 -1.75 5.95 19.50
C ILE A 176 -1.14 5.75 20.90
N GLN A 177 -0.98 4.48 21.31
CA GLN A 177 -0.45 4.12 22.62
C GLN A 177 1.07 4.28 22.72
N ARG A 178 1.76 4.49 21.60
CA ARG A 178 3.22 4.55 21.49
C ARG A 178 3.90 3.28 22.02
N THR A 179 3.33 2.13 21.70
CA THR A 179 3.81 0.81 22.11
C THR A 179 4.30 0.01 20.89
N GLU A 180 5.24 -0.90 21.12
CA GLU A 180 5.67 -1.87 20.11
C GLU A 180 4.85 -3.15 20.21
N PHE A 181 4.70 -3.86 19.09
CA PHE A 181 4.13 -5.20 19.10
C PHE A 181 5.16 -6.21 19.58
N THR A 182 4.86 -6.87 20.70
CA THR A 182 5.57 -8.08 21.12
C THR A 182 5.33 -9.22 20.11
N GLU A 183 6.25 -10.18 20.06
CA GLU A 183 6.04 -11.37 19.22
C GLU A 183 4.83 -12.21 19.65
N GLU A 184 4.48 -12.17 20.94
CA GLU A 184 3.30 -12.85 21.45
C GLU A 184 2.00 -12.21 20.96
N GLU A 185 1.90 -10.88 21.01
CA GLU A 185 0.75 -10.15 20.46
C GLU A 185 0.58 -10.40 18.96
N LYS A 186 1.68 -10.45 18.19
CA LYS A 186 1.63 -10.77 16.75
C LYS A 186 1.08 -12.17 16.52
N LYS A 187 1.51 -13.16 17.30
CA LYS A 187 1.02 -14.54 17.21
C LYS A 187 -0.47 -14.62 17.55
N LEU A 188 -0.89 -14.01 18.65
CA LEU A 188 -2.30 -13.99 19.07
C LEU A 188 -3.19 -13.29 18.04
N ALA A 189 -2.75 -12.15 17.52
CA ALA A 189 -3.47 -11.40 16.50
C ALA A 189 -3.62 -12.18 15.20
N PHE A 190 -2.54 -12.81 14.72
CA PHE A 190 -2.61 -13.71 13.56
C PHE A 190 -3.55 -14.88 13.82
N GLN A 191 -3.41 -15.55 14.97
CA GLN A 191 -4.24 -16.70 15.33
C GLN A 191 -5.73 -16.34 15.36
N GLY A 192 -6.10 -15.19 15.95
CA GLY A 192 -7.48 -14.71 15.93
C GLY A 192 -8.02 -14.43 14.52
N CYS A 193 -7.22 -13.80 13.66
CA CYS A 193 -7.57 -13.59 12.25
C CYS A 193 -7.73 -14.93 11.51
N TRP A 194 -6.83 -15.89 11.76
CA TRP A 194 -6.83 -17.22 11.15
C TRP A 194 -8.04 -18.04 11.59
N ASP A 195 -8.36 -18.07 12.87
CA ASP A 195 -9.51 -18.82 13.41
C ASP A 195 -10.85 -18.32 12.87
N ALA A 196 -10.96 -17.01 12.58
CA ALA A 196 -12.13 -16.45 11.93
C ALA A 196 -12.40 -17.07 10.55
N VAL A 197 -11.35 -17.44 9.81
CA VAL A 197 -11.47 -17.85 8.40
C VAL A 197 -11.15 -19.32 8.11
N LYS A 198 -10.40 -20.04 8.96
CA LYS A 198 -10.08 -21.45 8.76
C LYS A 198 -11.33 -22.34 8.79
N ASN A 199 -11.29 -23.47 8.09
CA ASN A 199 -12.26 -24.56 8.27
C ASN A 199 -11.96 -25.41 9.51
#